data_AF-A0A1F8NQK6-F1
#
_entry.id   AF-A0A1F8NQK6-F1
#
_cell.length_a   1.000
_cell.length_b   1.000
_cell.length_c   1.000
_cell.angle_alpha   90.00
_cell.angle_beta   90.00
_cell.angle_gamma   90.00
#
_symmetry.space_group_name_H-M   'P 1'
#
loop_
_entity.id
_entity.type
_entity.pdbx_description
1 polymer ?
#
loop_
_entity_poly.entity_id
_entity_poly.type
_entity_poly.pdbx_seq_one_letter_code
_entity_poly.pdbx_strand_id
1 'polypeptide(L)'
;MARPRLRTILLANLLVLFLIESLIRAAAGLGWVSLPSSRVTGFDHLLQGDDPPAGKRLYAPDRHLIVRLRPHARIVYKRFAIFPGARKDYEVRTNALGFRAPEFQARKAPGVFRILCLGDSSTFGMNVEAEDAYPQILNRLLKGSHPGRFEVLNLGVPGYTSRQGLELIRQEALRFEPDLVIFAYGTNDRLWWRPISDDELIRLNQSLTGEMIRGAHDALDRLYLFRLLQRMLVALIKTVESPEGVPGGMPRVPIEGIADAIETSYRLLARRGVSFLVLNTNFMGTDATTGIEMGVGRHKIDYFNMEALLGRVRAERSRHIERALGLSRPQPPKGTFLMRVQAPPQAREVILEYEFGLFLMRGGTRRMAMHDDGRKGDQVAGDGLWSVLVPASPGRWMNYFFWERRNGKLTKEFQDAYPPANSARHAIVPASGVGEIDTFGDFHLFSDSAHPSEQGHRIIARALYDHLMGSEAVKTFLARR
;
A
#
# COMPACT_ATOMS: atom_id res chain seq x y z
N MET A 1 -19.90 41.15 34.16
CA MET A 1 -19.79 41.44 32.71
C MET A 1 -18.34 41.27 32.25
N ALA A 2 -17.92 40.07 31.81
CA ALA A 2 -16.53 39.82 31.37
C ALA A 2 -16.42 38.67 30.34
N ARG A 3 -17.40 38.52 29.42
CA ARG A 3 -17.44 37.43 28.43
C ARG A 3 -17.14 37.79 26.96
N PRO A 4 -17.24 39.04 26.46
CA PRO A 4 -16.94 39.32 25.05
C PRO A 4 -15.42 39.41 24.75
N ARG A 5 -14.59 39.84 25.72
CA ARG A 5 -13.13 40.02 25.50
C ARG A 5 -12.38 38.71 25.23
N LEU A 6 -12.75 37.61 25.87
CA LEU A 6 -12.05 36.32 25.69
C LEU A 6 -12.29 35.73 24.29
N ARG A 7 -13.52 35.84 23.76
CA ARG A 7 -13.87 35.39 22.39
C ARG A 7 -13.13 36.20 21.33
N THR A 8 -13.05 37.52 21.50
CA THR A 8 -12.32 38.40 20.58
C THR A 8 -10.81 38.15 20.63
N ILE A 9 -10.24 37.90 21.82
CA ILE A 9 -8.82 37.54 21.97
C ILE A 9 -8.53 36.17 21.35
N LEU A 10 -9.43 35.19 21.53
CA LEU A 10 -9.31 33.87 20.87
C LEU A 10 -9.41 34.00 19.35
N LEU A 11 -10.39 34.74 18.82
CA LEU A 11 -10.53 35.00 17.37
C LEU A 11 -9.35 35.78 16.78
N ALA A 12 -8.80 36.74 17.51
CA ALA A 12 -7.61 37.47 17.10
C ALA A 12 -6.37 36.55 17.08
N ASN A 13 -6.19 35.71 18.10
CA ASN A 13 -5.11 34.71 18.13
C ASN A 13 -5.29 33.63 17.05
N LEU A 14 -6.52 33.24 16.73
CA LEU A 14 -6.86 32.33 15.63
C LEU A 14 -6.47 32.93 14.28
N LEU A 15 -6.79 34.21 14.07
CA LEU A 15 -6.44 34.93 12.85
C LEU A 15 -4.91 35.09 12.73
N VAL A 16 -4.23 35.41 13.83
CA VAL A 16 -2.78 35.61 13.86
C VAL A 16 -2.02 34.31 13.59
N LEU A 17 -2.40 33.18 14.20
CA LEU A 17 -1.76 31.89 13.92
C LEU A 17 -1.98 31.43 12.48
N PHE A 18 -3.20 31.63 11.97
CA PHE A 18 -3.55 31.35 10.59
C PHE A 18 -2.81 32.27 9.59
N LEU A 19 -2.65 33.55 9.91
CA LEU A 19 -1.89 34.52 9.13
C LEU A 19 -0.39 34.20 9.15
N ILE A 20 0.18 33.81 10.29
CA ILE A 20 1.58 33.40 10.40
C ILE A 20 1.84 32.16 9.56
N GLU A 21 0.97 31.15 9.65
CA GLU A 21 1.06 29.95 8.81
C GLU A 21 0.89 30.28 7.32
N SER A 22 -0.05 31.16 6.97
CA SER A 22 -0.29 31.59 5.59
C SER A 22 0.86 32.42 5.02
N LEU A 23 1.49 33.28 5.84
CA LEU A 23 2.65 34.09 5.47
C LEU A 23 3.90 33.22 5.30
N ILE A 24 4.13 32.25 6.18
CA ILE A 24 5.23 31.28 6.04
C ILE A 24 5.05 30.45 4.75
N ARG A 25 3.81 30.04 4.43
CA ARG A 25 3.50 29.30 3.20
C ARG A 25 3.66 30.15 1.95
N ALA A 26 3.15 31.38 1.96
CA ALA A 26 3.30 32.33 0.85
C ALA A 26 4.77 32.71 0.61
N ALA A 27 5.55 32.94 1.66
CA ALA A 27 6.98 33.22 1.57
C ALA A 27 7.80 32.02 1.07
N ALA A 28 7.29 30.79 1.25
CA ALA A 28 7.91 29.56 0.73
C ALA A 28 7.41 29.16 -0.67
N GLY A 29 6.54 29.96 -1.31
CA GLY A 29 5.92 29.61 -2.61
C GLY A 29 4.97 28.41 -2.56
N LEU A 30 4.52 28.03 -1.36
CA LEU A 30 3.62 26.90 -1.15
C LEU A 30 2.17 27.39 -1.19
N GLY A 31 1.35 26.82 -2.07
CA GLY A 31 -0.11 26.98 -2.02
C GLY A 31 -0.72 26.43 -0.73
N TRP A 32 -2.05 26.32 -0.65
CA TRP A 32 -2.74 25.66 0.46
C TRP A 32 -2.48 24.15 0.49
N VAL A 33 -1.26 23.78 0.88
CA VAL A 33 -0.76 22.41 0.98
C VAL A 33 -0.50 22.14 2.45
N SER A 34 -1.25 21.22 3.04
CA SER A 34 -0.94 20.75 4.40
C SER A 34 0.49 20.21 4.42
N LEU A 35 1.36 20.83 5.22
CA LEU A 35 2.70 20.31 5.47
C LEU A 35 2.60 18.91 6.11
N PRO A 36 3.53 17.99 5.79
CA PRO A 36 3.30 16.55 5.87
C PRO A 36 3.18 15.98 7.28
N SER A 37 3.51 16.73 8.33
CA SER A 37 3.24 16.30 9.71
C SER A 37 1.77 16.02 9.96
N SER A 38 0.85 16.55 9.14
CA SER A 38 -0.61 16.34 9.25
C SER A 38 -1.23 15.40 8.19
N ARG A 39 -0.54 15.13 7.06
CA ARG A 39 -1.05 14.24 5.99
C ARG A 39 -0.29 12.93 5.83
N VAL A 40 0.98 12.85 6.23
CA VAL A 40 1.65 11.54 6.39
C VAL A 40 1.12 10.85 7.66
N THR A 41 0.78 11.64 8.68
CA THR A 41 -0.11 11.22 9.79
C THR A 41 -1.56 10.98 9.35
N GLY A 42 -1.96 11.38 8.15
CA GLY A 42 -3.25 11.03 7.55
C GLY A 42 -3.37 9.53 7.25
N PHE A 43 -2.26 8.87 6.89
CA PHE A 43 -2.18 7.41 6.78
C PHE A 43 -2.23 6.74 8.17
N ASP A 44 -1.61 7.36 9.19
CA ASP A 44 -1.82 6.99 10.60
C ASP A 44 -3.28 7.16 11.00
N HIS A 45 -3.98 8.23 10.60
CA HIS A 45 -5.39 8.47 10.91
C HIS A 45 -6.36 7.53 10.18
N LEU A 46 -5.97 6.99 9.03
CA LEU A 46 -6.74 5.99 8.27
C LEU A 46 -6.61 4.59 8.89
N LEU A 47 -5.47 4.29 9.53
CA LEU A 47 -5.18 2.99 10.16
C LEU A 47 -5.40 2.99 11.68
N GLN A 48 -5.34 4.15 12.33
CA GLN A 48 -5.51 4.35 13.77
C GLN A 48 -6.54 5.46 13.95
N GLY A 49 -7.80 5.07 14.22
CA GLY A 49 -8.69 6.05 14.82
C GLY A 49 -8.10 6.53 16.15
N ASP A 50 -8.28 7.83 16.38
CA ASP A 50 -7.70 8.63 17.46
C ASP A 50 -6.17 8.69 17.53
N ASP A 51 -5.65 9.92 17.55
CA ASP A 51 -4.22 10.26 17.67
C ASP A 51 -3.67 9.75 19.02
N PRO A 52 -2.86 8.68 19.03
CA PRO A 52 -2.40 8.12 20.29
C PRO A 52 -1.29 9.02 20.87
N PRO A 53 -1.09 9.03 22.21
CA PRO A 53 -0.05 9.86 22.84
C PRO A 53 1.32 9.69 22.18
N ALA A 54 2.19 10.70 22.23
CA ALA A 54 3.44 10.80 21.46
C ALA A 54 4.42 9.59 21.53
N GLY A 55 4.24 8.67 22.48
CA GLY A 55 4.94 7.38 22.58
C GLY A 55 4.27 6.18 21.89
N LYS A 56 3.18 6.39 21.14
CA LYS A 56 2.38 5.35 20.45
C LYS A 56 2.23 5.61 18.94
N ARG A 57 3.08 6.47 18.36
CA ARG A 57 3.12 6.70 16.91
C ARG A 57 4.12 5.74 16.27
N LEU A 58 3.81 5.22 15.09
CA LEU A 58 4.72 4.33 14.37
C LEU A 58 5.83 5.13 13.66
N TYR A 59 5.52 6.34 13.18
CA TYR A 59 6.43 7.15 12.38
C TYR A 59 7.09 8.29 13.18
N ALA A 60 8.24 8.70 12.69
CA ALA A 60 8.92 9.95 13.03
C ALA A 60 9.31 10.69 11.74
N PRO A 61 9.28 12.03 11.71
CA PRO A 61 9.77 12.80 10.58
C PRO A 61 11.23 12.48 10.27
N ASP A 62 11.59 12.53 8.98
CA ASP A 62 12.97 12.40 8.53
C ASP A 62 13.28 13.36 7.39
N ARG A 63 14.45 14.01 7.42
CA ARG A 63 14.80 15.00 6.40
C ARG A 63 15.10 14.39 5.02
N HIS A 64 15.57 13.14 4.99
CA HIS A 64 15.96 12.45 3.76
C HIS A 64 14.88 11.46 3.31
N LEU A 65 14.29 10.75 4.27
CA LEU A 65 13.30 9.71 4.03
C LEU A 65 11.86 10.24 4.09
N ILE A 66 11.64 11.54 4.34
CA ILE A 66 10.35 12.18 4.64
C ILE A 66 9.81 11.74 6.01
N VAL A 67 9.70 10.43 6.22
CA VAL A 67 9.42 9.79 7.49
C VAL A 67 10.29 8.55 7.65
N ARG A 68 10.49 8.12 8.89
CA ARG A 68 11.10 6.84 9.27
C ARG A 68 10.20 6.17 10.31
N LEU A 69 10.36 4.86 10.47
CA LEU A 69 9.75 4.14 11.58
C LEU A 69 10.50 4.47 12.89
N ARG A 70 9.78 4.58 14.00
CA ARG A 70 10.39 4.80 15.31
C ARG A 70 11.08 3.53 15.80
N PRO A 71 12.29 3.61 16.39
CA PRO A 71 12.90 2.51 17.13
C PRO A 71 12.02 2.02 18.27
N HIS A 72 12.02 0.70 18.51
CA HIS A 72 11.29 0.05 19.61
C HIS A 72 9.81 0.45 19.69
N ALA A 73 9.20 0.80 18.56
CA ALA A 73 7.78 1.09 18.51
C ALA A 73 7.02 -0.19 18.83
N ARG A 74 6.02 -0.07 19.70
CA ARG A 74 5.06 -1.13 19.99
C ARG A 74 3.66 -0.58 19.80
N ILE A 75 3.12 -0.80 18.61
CA ILE A 75 1.80 -0.32 18.25
C ILE A 75 0.87 -1.51 18.21
N VAL A 76 -0.05 -1.55 19.17
CA VAL A 76 -1.19 -2.44 19.07
C VAL A 76 -2.25 -1.70 18.27
N TYR A 77 -2.38 -2.06 17.00
CA TYR A 77 -3.54 -1.68 16.22
C TYR A 77 -4.72 -2.46 16.78
N LYS A 78 -5.38 -1.84 17.77
CA LYS A 78 -6.75 -2.23 18.13
C LYS A 78 -7.54 -2.05 16.86
N ARG A 79 -7.93 -3.16 16.24
CA ARG A 79 -8.52 -3.16 14.89
C ARG A 79 -9.98 -2.67 14.90
N PHE A 80 -10.27 -1.67 15.73
CA PHE A 80 -11.55 -1.03 16.02
C PHE A 80 -11.36 0.36 16.64
N ALA A 81 -11.57 1.40 15.84
CA ALA A 81 -11.95 2.71 16.38
C ALA A 81 -13.31 3.20 15.84
N ILE A 82 -14.05 2.39 15.06
CA ILE A 82 -15.29 2.85 14.42
C ILE A 82 -16.51 1.93 14.64
N PHE A 83 -16.39 0.64 15.00
CA PHE A 83 -17.58 -0.21 15.23
C PHE A 83 -17.43 -1.19 16.43
N PRO A 84 -18.48 -1.72 17.07
CA PRO A 84 -18.34 -2.66 18.18
C PRO A 84 -18.44 -4.12 17.69
N GLY A 85 -17.52 -5.02 18.08
CA GLY A 85 -17.79 -6.47 17.96
C GLY A 85 -16.69 -7.53 17.84
N ALA A 86 -15.38 -7.25 17.67
CA ALA A 86 -14.40 -8.34 17.48
C ALA A 86 -13.13 -8.30 18.35
N ARG A 87 -12.52 -9.49 18.54
CA ARG A 87 -11.64 -9.88 19.66
C ARG A 87 -10.19 -10.27 19.30
N LYS A 88 -9.52 -9.64 18.33
CA LYS A 88 -8.05 -9.79 18.22
C LYS A 88 -7.34 -8.50 17.82
N ASP A 89 -6.22 -8.28 18.46
CA ASP A 89 -5.34 -7.13 18.29
C ASP A 89 -4.23 -7.49 17.30
N TYR A 90 -3.85 -6.56 16.42
CA TYR A 90 -2.70 -6.71 15.53
C TYR A 90 -1.54 -5.89 16.08
N GLU A 91 -0.42 -6.55 16.44
CA GLU A 91 0.73 -5.89 17.05
C GLU A 91 1.84 -5.63 16.03
N VAL A 92 2.22 -4.37 15.88
CA VAL A 92 3.39 -3.93 15.14
C VAL A 92 4.50 -3.63 16.12
N ARG A 93 5.65 -4.28 15.90
CA ARG A 93 6.89 -4.04 16.65
C ARG A 93 8.02 -3.68 15.70
N THR A 94 8.83 -2.71 16.07
CA THR A 94 10.08 -2.38 15.38
C THR A 94 11.28 -2.61 16.30
N ASN A 95 12.42 -2.94 15.70
CA ASN A 95 13.67 -3.19 16.41
C ASN A 95 14.38 -1.88 16.82
N ALA A 96 15.58 -1.98 17.39
CA ALA A 96 16.39 -0.82 17.81
C ALA A 96 16.74 0.16 16.68
N LEU A 97 16.68 -0.30 15.43
CA LEU A 97 16.94 0.51 14.24
C LEU A 97 15.65 1.02 13.59
N GLY A 98 14.48 0.68 14.15
CA GLY A 98 13.18 1.08 13.62
C GLY A 98 12.62 0.14 12.54
N PHE A 99 13.24 -0.99 12.25
CA PHE A 99 12.76 -1.92 11.22
C PHE A 99 11.90 -3.05 11.78
N ARG A 100 11.00 -3.59 10.96
CA ARG A 100 10.16 -4.75 11.32
C ARG A 100 10.90 -6.06 11.03
N ALA A 101 12.08 -6.20 11.62
CA ALA A 101 12.94 -7.36 11.54
C ALA A 101 13.35 -7.79 12.97
N PRO A 102 13.85 -9.02 13.17
CA PRO A 102 14.57 -9.36 14.39
C PRO A 102 15.70 -8.35 14.65
N GLU A 103 16.20 -8.28 15.88
CA GLU A 103 17.39 -7.50 16.18
C GLU A 103 18.59 -8.03 15.37
N PHE A 104 19.35 -7.13 14.76
CA PHE A 104 20.51 -7.48 13.93
C PHE A 104 21.64 -6.47 14.12
N GLN A 105 22.88 -6.93 13.91
CA GLN A 105 24.07 -6.08 13.95
C GLN A 105 24.32 -5.45 12.58
N ALA A 106 24.75 -4.19 12.57
CA ALA A 106 25.03 -3.47 11.33
C ALA A 106 26.11 -4.19 10.51
N ARG A 107 27.20 -4.62 11.15
CA ARG A 107 28.20 -5.48 10.51
C ARG A 107 27.65 -6.90 10.37
N LYS A 108 27.79 -7.51 9.19
CA LYS A 108 27.34 -8.89 8.98
C LYS A 108 28.33 -9.89 9.54
N ALA A 109 27.83 -11.05 9.94
CA ALA A 109 28.69 -12.14 10.38
C ALA A 109 29.50 -12.70 9.19
N PRO A 110 30.76 -13.16 9.40
CA PRO A 110 31.54 -13.82 8.36
C PRO A 110 30.79 -15.03 7.78
N GLY A 111 30.89 -15.23 6.47
CA GLY A 111 30.27 -16.37 5.78
C GLY A 111 28.75 -16.29 5.64
N VAL A 112 28.11 -15.17 6.02
CA VAL A 112 26.68 -14.94 5.84
C VAL A 112 26.43 -14.11 4.59
N PHE A 113 25.48 -14.57 3.76
CA PHE A 113 24.92 -13.79 2.66
C PHE A 113 23.71 -13.01 3.15
N ARG A 114 23.83 -11.68 3.18
CA ARG A 114 22.81 -10.78 3.73
C ARG A 114 21.96 -10.17 2.63
N ILE A 115 20.65 -10.35 2.75
CA ILE A 115 19.63 -9.83 1.85
C ILE A 115 18.83 -8.75 2.58
N LEU A 116 18.74 -7.55 2.01
CA LEU A 116 17.88 -6.49 2.52
C LEU A 116 16.64 -6.37 1.63
N CYS A 117 15.45 -6.51 2.22
CA CYS A 117 14.18 -6.25 1.55
C CYS A 117 13.73 -4.83 1.85
N LEU A 118 13.96 -3.92 0.90
CA LEU A 118 13.46 -2.55 0.94
C LEU A 118 12.14 -2.49 0.19
N GLY A 119 11.11 -1.92 0.82
CA GLY A 119 9.83 -1.80 0.15
C GLY A 119 8.81 -1.00 0.95
N ASP A 120 7.55 -1.15 0.57
CA ASP A 120 6.41 -0.45 1.15
C ASP A 120 5.64 -1.30 2.18
N SER A 121 4.34 -1.05 2.34
CA SER A 121 3.43 -1.77 3.24
C SER A 121 3.31 -3.26 2.90
N SER A 122 3.47 -3.64 1.63
CA SER A 122 3.49 -5.03 1.20
C SER A 122 4.78 -5.73 1.64
N THR A 123 5.91 -5.03 1.67
CA THR A 123 7.17 -5.60 2.20
C THR A 123 7.15 -5.65 3.72
N PHE A 124 6.60 -4.61 4.35
CA PHE A 124 6.40 -4.53 5.79
C PHE A 124 5.50 -5.64 6.34
N GLY A 125 4.64 -6.24 5.52
CA GLY A 125 3.64 -7.23 5.96
C GLY A 125 2.45 -6.58 6.65
N MET A 126 1.88 -5.53 6.06
CA MET A 126 0.65 -4.92 6.60
C MET A 126 -0.46 -5.98 6.70
N ASN A 127 -1.22 -5.94 7.80
CA ASN A 127 -2.30 -6.88 8.13
C ASN A 127 -1.91 -8.35 8.41
N VAL A 128 -0.62 -8.68 8.44
CA VAL A 128 -0.11 -10.01 8.82
C VAL A 128 0.95 -9.89 9.90
N GLU A 129 1.11 -10.94 10.72
CA GLU A 129 2.17 -10.98 11.73
C GLU A 129 3.55 -10.83 11.08
N ALA A 130 4.54 -10.35 11.85
CA ALA A 130 5.87 -10.06 11.30
C ALA A 130 6.52 -11.31 10.70
N GLU A 131 6.26 -12.47 11.31
CA GLU A 131 6.74 -13.78 10.90
C GLU A 131 6.10 -14.27 9.60
N ASP A 132 4.94 -13.74 9.25
CA ASP A 132 4.14 -14.12 8.07
C ASP A 132 4.37 -13.18 6.88
N ALA A 133 5.14 -12.11 7.07
CA ALA A 133 5.61 -11.30 5.97
C ALA A 133 6.62 -12.08 5.10
N TYR A 134 6.59 -11.82 3.79
CA TYR A 134 7.39 -12.59 2.83
C TYR A 134 8.90 -12.54 3.11
N PRO A 135 9.51 -11.43 3.61
CA PRO A 135 10.94 -11.43 3.92
C PRO A 135 11.30 -12.40 5.05
N GLN A 136 10.43 -12.52 6.06
CA GLN A 136 10.61 -13.43 7.19
C GLN A 136 10.37 -14.88 6.78
N ILE A 137 9.38 -15.16 5.93
CA ILE A 137 9.18 -16.49 5.35
C ILE A 137 10.40 -16.88 4.50
N LEU A 138 10.90 -15.97 3.64
CA LEU A 138 12.09 -16.18 2.83
C LEU A 138 13.33 -16.47 3.70
N ASN A 139 13.50 -15.73 4.81
CA ASN A 139 14.56 -15.99 5.79
C ASN A 139 14.50 -17.43 6.33
N ARG A 140 13.30 -17.89 6.70
CA ARG A 140 13.08 -19.26 7.21
C ARG A 140 13.37 -20.31 6.14
N LEU A 141 12.93 -20.09 4.89
CA LEU A 141 13.19 -21.01 3.77
C LEU A 141 14.71 -21.14 3.51
N LEU A 142 15.43 -20.02 3.43
CA LEU A 142 16.88 -20.01 3.19
C LEU A 142 17.67 -20.62 4.35
N LYS A 143 17.32 -20.30 5.61
CA LYS A 143 17.95 -20.91 6.79
C LYS A 143 17.62 -22.39 6.93
N GLY A 144 16.44 -22.82 6.49
CA GLY A 144 16.04 -24.22 6.50
C GLY A 144 16.85 -25.06 5.51
N SER A 145 17.13 -24.54 4.31
CA SER A 145 17.94 -25.24 3.31
C SER A 145 19.45 -25.05 3.49
N HIS A 146 19.88 -23.92 4.07
CA HIS A 146 21.29 -23.59 4.29
C HIS A 146 21.49 -22.93 5.67
N PRO A 147 21.51 -23.73 6.76
CA PRO A 147 21.64 -23.23 8.12
C PRO A 147 22.88 -22.33 8.31
N GLY A 148 22.67 -21.15 8.91
CA GLY A 148 23.73 -20.20 9.24
C GLY A 148 24.35 -19.45 8.04
N ARG A 149 23.92 -19.73 6.80
CA ARG A 149 24.50 -19.13 5.60
C ARG A 149 23.80 -17.86 5.12
N PHE A 150 22.55 -17.64 5.54
CA PHE A 150 21.72 -16.54 5.04
C PHE A 150 21.08 -15.72 6.17
N GLU A 151 20.90 -14.44 5.89
CA GLU A 151 20.13 -13.51 6.71
C GLU A 151 19.31 -12.58 5.82
N VAL A 152 17.99 -12.58 6.02
CA VAL A 152 17.07 -11.68 5.32
C VAL A 152 16.52 -10.67 6.31
N LEU A 153 16.66 -9.37 6.02
CA LEU A 153 16.22 -8.27 6.86
C LEU A 153 15.10 -7.49 6.17
N ASN A 154 13.98 -7.34 6.87
CA ASN A 154 12.82 -6.58 6.39
C ASN A 154 12.97 -5.10 6.75
N LEU A 155 13.24 -4.27 5.75
CA LEU A 155 13.35 -2.82 5.85
C LEU A 155 12.14 -2.13 5.16
N GLY A 156 11.02 -2.85 4.99
CA GLY A 156 9.79 -2.29 4.46
C GLY A 156 9.25 -1.17 5.36
N VAL A 157 8.74 -0.10 4.76
CA VAL A 157 8.10 1.00 5.49
C VAL A 157 6.80 1.36 4.78
N PRO A 158 5.63 1.26 5.44
CA PRO A 158 4.37 1.57 4.77
C PRO A 158 4.33 2.99 4.20
N GLY A 159 3.76 3.11 3.00
CA GLY A 159 3.69 4.38 2.27
C GLY A 159 4.98 4.80 1.57
N TYR A 160 6.09 4.06 1.68
CA TYR A 160 7.30 4.41 0.93
C TYR A 160 7.11 4.24 -0.59
N THR A 161 7.79 5.11 -1.33
CA THR A 161 7.92 5.10 -2.81
C THR A 161 9.30 4.64 -3.24
N SER A 162 9.49 4.38 -4.54
CA SER A 162 10.82 4.08 -5.11
C SER A 162 11.83 5.19 -4.80
N ARG A 163 11.39 6.45 -4.80
CA ARG A 163 12.24 7.60 -4.46
C ARG A 163 12.76 7.55 -3.02
N GLN A 164 11.92 7.18 -2.06
CA GLN A 164 12.32 6.97 -0.66
C GLN A 164 13.19 5.71 -0.50
N GLY A 165 12.95 4.66 -1.29
CA GLY A 165 13.82 3.48 -1.36
C GLY A 165 15.25 3.82 -1.78
N LEU A 166 15.42 4.68 -2.80
CA LEU A 166 16.74 5.19 -3.19
C LEU A 166 17.43 5.96 -2.05
N GLU A 167 16.70 6.82 -1.33
CA GLU A 167 17.28 7.48 -0.15
C GLU A 167 17.62 6.49 0.95
N LEU A 168 16.80 5.47 1.19
CA LEU A 168 17.11 4.45 2.18
C LEU A 168 18.42 3.71 1.86
N ILE A 169 18.70 3.46 0.58
CA ILE A 169 20.00 2.91 0.15
C ILE A 169 21.15 3.86 0.48
N ARG A 170 21.00 5.16 0.16
CA ARG A 170 22.02 6.19 0.37
C ARG A 170 22.31 6.42 1.85
N GLN A 171 21.28 6.50 2.67
CA GLN A 171 21.38 6.92 4.06
C GLN A 171 21.72 5.74 4.99
N GLU A 172 21.17 4.55 4.73
CA GLU A 172 21.22 3.47 5.72
C GLU A 172 21.62 2.11 5.14
N ALA A 173 21.03 1.63 4.04
CA ALA A 173 21.11 0.21 3.67
C ALA A 173 22.56 -0.29 3.45
N LEU A 174 23.43 0.52 2.84
CA LEU A 174 24.82 0.14 2.58
C LEU A 174 25.64 -0.08 3.86
N ARG A 175 25.27 0.53 4.99
CA ARG A 175 25.96 0.34 6.28
C ARG A 175 25.72 -1.05 6.87
N PHE A 176 24.73 -1.77 6.34
CA PHE A 176 24.38 -3.11 6.78
C PHE A 176 25.08 -4.21 5.98
N GLU A 177 26.06 -3.86 5.14
CA GLU A 177 26.89 -4.79 4.36
C GLU A 177 26.08 -5.82 3.52
N PRO A 178 25.02 -5.40 2.80
CA PRO A 178 24.22 -6.32 1.98
C PRO A 178 25.07 -7.00 0.91
N ASP A 179 24.75 -8.25 0.60
CA ASP A 179 25.19 -8.92 -0.65
C ASP A 179 24.14 -8.78 -1.76
N LEU A 180 22.87 -8.62 -1.37
CA LEU A 180 21.74 -8.42 -2.25
C LEU A 180 20.77 -7.40 -1.65
N VAL A 181 20.30 -6.47 -2.47
CA VAL A 181 19.16 -5.61 -2.14
C VAL A 181 17.97 -5.97 -3.03
N ILE A 182 16.85 -6.29 -2.38
CA ILE A 182 15.54 -6.45 -2.99
C ILE A 182 14.81 -5.10 -2.86
N PHE A 183 14.37 -4.55 -3.99
CA PHE A 183 13.76 -3.22 -4.09
C PHE A 183 12.32 -3.34 -4.60
N ALA A 184 11.36 -3.26 -3.68
CA ALA A 184 9.96 -3.62 -3.89
C ALA A 184 9.01 -2.41 -3.70
N TYR A 185 8.73 -1.69 -4.79
CA TYR A 185 7.89 -0.48 -4.80
C TYR A 185 6.95 -0.44 -6.01
N GLY A 186 6.09 0.57 -6.12
CA GLY A 186 5.20 0.77 -7.26
C GLY A 186 3.88 1.46 -6.89
N THR A 187 3.08 0.85 -6.03
CA THR A 187 1.73 1.38 -5.74
C THR A 187 1.77 2.81 -5.19
N ASN A 188 2.61 3.11 -4.20
CA ASN A 188 2.62 4.43 -3.57
C ASN A 188 3.18 5.54 -4.46
N ASP A 189 3.97 5.19 -5.47
CA ASP A 189 4.56 6.11 -6.43
C ASP A 189 3.48 6.82 -7.26
N ARG A 190 2.42 6.10 -7.61
CA ARG A 190 1.41 6.53 -8.59
C ARG A 190 -0.01 6.62 -8.06
N LEU A 191 -0.35 5.86 -7.01
CA LEU A 191 -1.71 5.81 -6.47
C LEU A 191 -2.14 7.12 -5.81
N TRP A 192 -1.21 7.78 -5.10
CA TRP A 192 -1.53 8.97 -4.31
C TRP A 192 -1.13 10.24 -5.04
N TRP A 193 -2.10 11.12 -5.26
CA TRP A 193 -1.87 12.43 -5.88
C TRP A 193 -1.69 13.48 -4.80
N ARG A 194 -0.66 14.32 -4.94
CA ARG A 194 -0.29 15.37 -4.00
C ARG A 194 0.09 16.65 -4.74
N PRO A 195 -0.02 17.82 -4.10
CA PRO A 195 0.49 19.07 -4.67
C PRO A 195 2.01 19.14 -4.85
N ILE A 196 2.76 18.23 -4.21
CA ILE A 196 4.21 18.21 -4.20
C ILE A 196 4.70 16.78 -4.40
N SER A 197 5.68 16.59 -5.28
CA SER A 197 6.34 15.30 -5.48
C SER A 197 7.22 14.93 -4.28
N ASP A 198 7.57 13.66 -4.15
CA ASP A 198 8.48 13.22 -3.09
C ASP A 198 9.88 13.86 -3.25
N ASP A 199 10.31 14.10 -4.49
CA ASP A 199 11.58 14.76 -4.80
C ASP A 199 11.64 16.20 -4.30
N GLU A 200 10.60 16.98 -4.61
CA GLU A 200 10.47 18.35 -4.12
C GLU A 200 10.33 18.37 -2.61
N LEU A 201 9.60 17.41 -2.03
CA LEU A 201 9.42 17.33 -0.59
C LEU A 201 10.73 17.04 0.15
N ILE A 202 11.57 16.15 -0.39
CA ILE A 202 12.91 15.87 0.16
C ILE A 202 13.79 17.11 0.05
N ARG A 203 13.81 17.80 -1.10
CA ARG A 203 14.58 19.05 -1.28
C ARG A 203 14.13 20.13 -0.31
N LEU A 204 12.81 20.34 -0.18
CA LEU A 204 12.25 21.27 0.79
C LEU A 204 12.68 20.87 2.20
N ASN A 205 12.59 19.58 2.54
CA ASN A 205 12.96 19.10 3.87
C ASN A 205 14.44 19.34 4.22
N GLN A 206 15.33 19.31 3.23
CA GLN A 206 16.76 19.56 3.41
C GLN A 206 17.12 21.05 3.37
N SER A 207 16.19 21.94 3.01
CA SER A 207 16.42 23.39 2.96
C SER A 207 16.31 24.06 4.33
N LEU A 208 16.95 25.23 4.48
CA LEU A 208 16.80 26.10 5.65
C LEU A 208 15.33 26.47 5.88
N THR A 209 14.59 26.76 4.80
CA THR A 209 13.15 27.05 4.86
C THR A 209 12.37 25.87 5.44
N GLY A 210 12.67 24.64 5.01
CA GLY A 210 12.06 23.44 5.56
C GLY A 210 12.40 23.21 7.04
N GLU A 211 13.63 23.53 7.46
CA GLU A 211 14.03 23.49 8.87
C GLU A 211 13.24 24.48 9.72
N MET A 212 13.11 25.73 9.28
CA MET A 212 12.30 26.75 9.96
C MET A 212 10.83 26.35 10.05
N ILE A 213 10.27 25.84 8.95
CA ILE A 213 8.88 25.35 8.90
C ILE A 213 8.66 24.22 9.91
N ARG A 214 9.56 23.23 9.96
CA ARG A 214 9.44 22.13 10.93
C ARG A 214 9.60 22.61 12.36
N GLY A 215 10.60 23.46 12.64
CA GLY A 215 10.81 24.02 13.98
C GLY A 215 9.60 24.81 14.48
N ALA A 216 8.99 25.62 13.60
CA ALA A 216 7.75 26.32 13.91
C ALA A 216 6.59 25.34 14.16
N HIS A 217 6.43 24.31 13.32
CA HIS A 217 5.39 23.31 13.49
C HIS A 217 5.56 22.53 14.80
N ASP A 218 6.76 22.08 15.14
CA ASP A 218 7.06 21.35 16.37
C ASP A 218 6.83 22.21 17.62
N ALA A 219 7.08 23.52 17.53
CA ALA A 219 6.75 24.47 18.59
C ALA A 219 5.24 24.63 18.75
N LEU A 220 4.51 24.75 17.65
CA LEU A 220 3.05 24.88 17.63
C LEU A 220 2.35 23.60 18.10
N ASP A 221 2.84 22.42 17.72
CA ASP A 221 2.28 21.11 18.11
C ASP A 221 2.32 20.86 19.63
N ARG A 222 3.18 21.57 20.36
CA ARG A 222 3.19 21.57 21.83
C ARG A 222 1.98 22.30 22.44
N LEU A 223 1.31 23.15 21.66
CA LEU A 223 0.15 23.92 22.12
C LEU A 223 -1.12 23.09 21.95
N TYR A 224 -1.85 22.87 23.06
CA TYR A 224 -3.14 22.17 23.05
C TYR A 224 -4.16 22.80 22.09
N LEU A 225 -4.19 24.14 22.03
CA LEU A 225 -5.10 24.86 21.14
C LEU A 225 -4.78 24.62 19.67
N PHE A 226 -3.49 24.63 19.29
CA PHE A 226 -3.09 24.33 17.92
C PHE A 226 -3.49 22.92 17.50
N ARG A 227 -3.27 21.92 18.37
CA ARG A 227 -3.73 20.54 18.13
C ARG A 227 -5.26 20.43 18.01
N LEU A 228 -6.01 21.15 18.84
CA LEU A 228 -7.48 21.19 18.75
C LEU A 228 -7.95 21.83 17.43
N LEU A 229 -7.28 22.90 16.99
CA LEU A 229 -7.64 23.60 15.76
C LEU A 229 -7.31 22.79 14.51
N GLN A 230 -6.16 22.12 14.49
CA GLN A 230 -5.85 21.16 13.44
C GLN A 230 -6.92 20.08 13.35
N ARG A 231 -7.42 19.56 14.49
CA ARG A 231 -8.52 18.58 14.50
C ARG A 231 -9.81 19.15 13.92
N MET A 232 -10.19 20.36 14.30
CA MET A 232 -11.39 21.02 13.77
C MET A 232 -11.26 21.29 12.27
N LEU A 233 -10.09 21.74 11.81
CA LEU A 233 -9.81 21.98 10.40
C LEU A 233 -9.83 20.68 9.59
N VAL A 234 -9.23 19.59 10.08
CA VAL A 234 -9.28 18.27 9.43
C VAL A 234 -10.71 17.74 9.40
N ALA A 235 -11.51 17.93 10.45
CA ALA A 235 -12.92 17.54 10.46
C ALA A 235 -13.74 18.35 9.43
N LEU A 236 -13.47 19.65 9.32
CA LEU A 236 -14.10 20.55 8.34
C LEU A 236 -13.68 20.25 6.89
N ILE A 237 -12.43 19.82 6.69
CA ILE A 237 -11.92 19.38 5.38
C ILE A 237 -12.43 17.97 5.05
N LYS A 238 -12.58 17.06 6.02
CA LYS A 238 -13.18 15.73 5.82
C LYS A 238 -14.64 15.80 5.36
N THR A 239 -15.37 16.85 5.72
CA THR A 239 -16.73 17.11 5.22
C THR A 239 -16.77 17.67 3.81
N VAL A 240 -15.64 18.12 3.27
CA VAL A 240 -15.48 18.37 1.84
C VAL A 240 -14.97 17.08 1.24
N GLU A 241 -15.89 16.16 0.92
CA GLU A 241 -15.63 15.12 -0.07
C GLU A 241 -14.99 15.83 -1.26
N SER A 242 -13.71 15.62 -1.52
CA SER A 242 -13.07 16.25 -2.67
C SER A 242 -13.63 15.53 -3.90
N PRO A 243 -14.50 16.20 -4.69
CA PRO A 243 -14.85 15.71 -5.99
C PRO A 243 -13.60 15.96 -6.83
N GLU A 244 -13.11 14.91 -7.50
CA GLU A 244 -11.96 14.98 -8.39
C GLU A 244 -10.62 15.07 -7.65
N GLY A 245 -9.58 14.44 -8.23
CA GLY A 245 -8.22 14.53 -7.73
C GLY A 245 -7.83 15.97 -7.45
N VAL A 246 -6.98 16.20 -6.45
CA VAL A 246 -6.48 17.53 -6.09
C VAL A 246 -6.24 18.33 -7.37
N PRO A 247 -7.00 19.40 -7.67
CA PRO A 247 -6.82 20.15 -8.92
C PRO A 247 -5.37 20.63 -9.02
N GLY A 248 -4.68 20.25 -10.11
CA GLY A 248 -3.24 20.51 -10.28
C GLY A 248 -2.30 19.61 -9.46
N GLY A 249 -2.81 18.54 -8.85
CA GLY A 249 -2.01 17.53 -8.15
C GLY A 249 -1.22 16.66 -9.12
N MET A 250 -0.14 16.06 -8.60
CA MET A 250 0.70 15.14 -9.35
C MET A 250 0.91 13.84 -8.55
N PRO A 251 1.23 12.73 -9.23
CA PRO A 251 1.72 11.52 -8.58
C PRO A 251 2.95 11.80 -7.73
N ARG A 252 3.11 11.05 -6.63
CA ARG A 252 4.25 11.23 -5.71
C ARG A 252 5.60 11.06 -6.41
N VAL A 253 5.67 10.14 -7.38
CA VAL A 253 6.85 9.95 -8.25
C VAL A 253 6.38 9.84 -9.72
N PRO A 254 6.94 10.63 -10.65
CA PRO A 254 6.68 10.49 -12.08
C PRO A 254 7.28 9.18 -12.63
N ILE A 255 6.81 8.73 -13.81
CA ILE A 255 7.25 7.46 -14.43
C ILE A 255 8.77 7.45 -14.62
N GLU A 256 9.32 8.54 -15.15
CA GLU A 256 10.76 8.73 -15.35
C GLU A 256 11.51 8.72 -14.02
N GLY A 257 10.92 9.31 -12.97
CA GLY A 257 11.49 9.31 -11.62
C GLY A 257 11.59 7.91 -11.01
N ILE A 258 10.65 7.01 -11.29
CA ILE A 258 10.73 5.60 -10.88
C ILE A 258 11.91 4.92 -11.58
N ALA A 259 12.02 5.11 -12.90
CA ALA A 259 13.11 4.52 -13.70
C ALA A 259 14.49 5.03 -13.23
N ASP A 260 14.60 6.34 -12.97
CA ASP A 260 15.80 6.99 -12.49
C ASP A 260 16.18 6.54 -11.07
N ALA A 261 15.18 6.31 -10.20
CA ALA A 261 15.41 5.77 -8.86
C ALA A 261 15.99 4.36 -8.90
N ILE A 262 15.47 3.50 -9.78
CA ILE A 262 15.96 2.13 -10.02
C ILE A 262 17.39 2.16 -10.58
N GLU A 263 17.63 2.93 -11.64
CA GLU A 263 18.93 3.03 -12.27
C GLU A 263 20.00 3.59 -11.30
N THR A 264 19.64 4.61 -10.54
CA THR A 264 20.56 5.21 -9.57
C THR A 264 20.88 4.23 -8.44
N SER A 265 19.87 3.49 -7.95
CA SER A 265 20.04 2.44 -6.95
C SER A 265 20.98 1.35 -7.46
N TYR A 266 20.77 0.87 -8.69
CA TYR A 266 21.64 -0.11 -9.35
C TYR A 266 23.09 0.38 -9.40
N ARG A 267 23.34 1.61 -9.87
CA ARG A 267 24.70 2.16 -9.98
C ARG A 267 25.38 2.29 -8.60
N LEU A 268 24.64 2.68 -7.57
CA LEU A 268 25.18 2.78 -6.20
C LEU A 268 25.56 1.42 -5.63
N LEU A 269 24.72 0.40 -5.83
CA LEU A 269 24.93 -0.95 -5.35
C LEU A 269 26.04 -1.68 -6.12
N ALA A 270 26.07 -1.55 -7.44
CA ALA A 270 27.09 -2.15 -8.30
C ALA A 270 28.51 -1.66 -7.97
N ARG A 271 28.68 -0.37 -7.65
CA ARG A 271 29.96 0.20 -7.18
C ARG A 271 30.49 -0.43 -5.89
N ARG A 272 29.62 -1.10 -5.13
CA ARG A 272 29.95 -1.81 -3.88
C ARG A 272 29.92 -3.32 -4.04
N GLY A 273 29.75 -3.83 -5.27
CA GLY A 273 29.64 -5.27 -5.54
C GLY A 273 28.37 -5.91 -4.97
N VAL A 274 27.33 -5.11 -4.69
CA VAL A 274 26.06 -5.58 -4.14
C VAL A 274 25.10 -5.90 -5.28
N SER A 275 24.51 -7.10 -5.25
CA SER A 275 23.51 -7.52 -6.23
C SER A 275 22.21 -6.76 -6.05
N PHE A 276 21.46 -6.57 -7.13
CA PHE A 276 20.22 -5.79 -7.12
C PHE A 276 19.09 -6.54 -7.82
N LEU A 277 18.00 -6.74 -7.10
CA LEU A 277 16.78 -7.38 -7.59
C LEU A 277 15.60 -6.42 -7.39
N VAL A 278 14.90 -6.09 -8.47
CA VAL A 278 13.72 -5.24 -8.44
C VAL A 278 12.45 -6.09 -8.40
N LEU A 279 11.52 -5.72 -7.54
CA LEU A 279 10.16 -6.28 -7.46
C LEU A 279 9.16 -5.14 -7.63
N ASN A 280 7.98 -5.42 -8.18
CA ASN A 280 6.88 -4.47 -8.15
C ASN A 280 5.86 -4.82 -7.05
N THR A 281 5.44 -3.84 -6.26
CA THR A 281 4.31 -3.96 -5.31
C THR A 281 3.02 -3.38 -5.89
N ASN A 282 2.92 -3.27 -7.22
CA ASN A 282 1.85 -2.58 -7.93
C ASN A 282 0.53 -3.37 -7.98
N PHE A 283 0.06 -3.91 -6.85
CA PHE A 283 -1.18 -4.68 -6.78
C PHE A 283 -2.43 -3.82 -7.05
N MET A 284 -2.29 -2.50 -6.87
CA MET A 284 -3.26 -1.50 -7.27
C MET A 284 -3.06 -1.05 -8.73
N GLY A 285 -2.45 -1.88 -9.60
CA GLY A 285 -2.40 -1.82 -11.07
C GLY A 285 -2.19 -0.45 -11.72
N THR A 286 -1.47 0.45 -11.06
CA THR A 286 -1.16 1.78 -11.59
C THR A 286 -0.21 1.71 -12.78
N ASP A 287 0.06 2.85 -13.42
CA ASP A 287 1.11 2.98 -14.43
C ASP A 287 2.56 2.99 -13.86
N ALA A 288 2.74 2.63 -12.58
CA ALA A 288 4.08 2.49 -11.98
C ALA A 288 4.91 1.39 -12.66
N THR A 289 4.27 0.32 -13.12
CA THR A 289 4.93 -0.79 -13.81
C THR A 289 5.70 -0.30 -15.04
N THR A 290 5.19 0.69 -15.77
CA THR A 290 5.89 1.31 -16.91
C THR A 290 7.25 1.88 -16.49
N GLY A 291 7.31 2.65 -15.40
CA GLY A 291 8.55 3.22 -14.89
C GLY A 291 9.52 2.17 -14.37
N ILE A 292 8.99 1.10 -13.75
CA ILE A 292 9.77 -0.04 -13.27
C ILE A 292 10.44 -0.76 -14.44
N GLU A 293 9.67 -1.13 -15.47
CA GLU A 293 10.16 -1.83 -16.65
C GLU A 293 11.17 -0.99 -17.43
N MET A 294 10.93 0.34 -17.54
CA MET A 294 11.90 1.28 -18.11
C MET A 294 13.22 1.26 -17.33
N GLY A 295 13.19 1.38 -16.01
CA GLY A 295 14.40 1.39 -15.18
C GLY A 295 15.19 0.07 -15.23
N VAL A 296 14.47 -1.05 -15.14
CA VAL A 296 15.04 -2.40 -15.25
C VAL A 296 15.69 -2.63 -16.62
N GLY A 297 15.01 -2.21 -17.69
CA GLY A 297 15.45 -2.40 -19.07
C GLY A 297 16.75 -1.67 -19.43
N ARG A 298 17.07 -0.54 -18.77
CA ARG A 298 18.29 0.25 -19.03
C ARG A 298 19.59 -0.53 -18.77
N HIS A 299 19.60 -1.44 -17.79
CA HIS A 299 20.80 -2.19 -17.38
C HIS A 299 20.61 -3.70 -17.31
N LYS A 300 19.48 -4.23 -17.83
CA LYS A 300 19.10 -5.65 -17.67
C LYS A 300 19.13 -6.09 -16.20
N ILE A 301 18.60 -5.25 -15.33
CA ILE A 301 18.54 -5.50 -13.88
C ILE A 301 17.66 -6.74 -13.65
N ASP A 302 18.00 -7.56 -12.65
CA ASP A 302 17.15 -8.70 -12.30
C ASP A 302 15.78 -8.19 -11.81
N TYR A 303 14.70 -8.79 -12.32
CA TYR A 303 13.33 -8.32 -12.10
C TYR A 303 12.37 -9.47 -11.82
N PHE A 304 11.61 -9.33 -10.74
CA PHE A 304 10.60 -10.28 -10.32
C PHE A 304 9.23 -9.58 -10.19
N ASN A 305 8.32 -9.90 -11.11
CA ASN A 305 7.01 -9.25 -11.16
C ASN A 305 6.00 -9.96 -10.21
N MET A 306 5.78 -9.40 -9.01
CA MET A 306 4.86 -9.97 -8.02
C MET A 306 3.39 -9.80 -8.42
N GLU A 307 3.04 -8.69 -9.08
CA GLU A 307 1.70 -8.45 -9.59
C GLU A 307 1.31 -9.55 -10.59
N ALA A 308 2.20 -9.85 -11.54
CA ALA A 308 1.99 -10.92 -12.51
C ALA A 308 1.98 -12.31 -11.85
N LEU A 309 2.79 -12.55 -10.80
CA LEU A 309 2.76 -13.80 -10.06
C LEU A 309 1.37 -14.04 -9.44
N LEU A 310 0.88 -13.10 -8.64
CA LEU A 310 -0.41 -13.27 -7.95
C LEU A 310 -1.58 -13.26 -8.94
N GLY A 311 -1.52 -12.44 -9.99
CA GLY A 311 -2.50 -12.45 -11.08
C GLY A 311 -2.57 -13.80 -11.80
N ARG A 312 -1.44 -14.47 -12.05
CA ARG A 312 -1.44 -15.83 -12.62
C ARG A 312 -2.13 -16.84 -11.71
N VAL A 313 -1.87 -16.80 -10.40
CA VAL A 313 -2.49 -17.71 -9.43
C VAL A 313 -4.00 -17.49 -9.35
N ARG A 314 -4.45 -16.22 -9.31
CA ARG A 314 -5.88 -15.89 -9.31
C ARG A 314 -6.58 -16.29 -10.61
N ALA A 315 -5.93 -16.08 -11.75
CA ALA A 315 -6.44 -16.53 -13.04
C ALA A 315 -6.50 -18.07 -13.14
N GLU A 316 -5.53 -18.78 -12.58
CA GLU A 316 -5.53 -20.26 -12.54
C GLU A 316 -6.65 -20.80 -11.66
N ARG A 317 -6.90 -20.18 -10.51
CA ARG A 317 -8.06 -20.48 -9.66
C ARG A 317 -9.36 -20.30 -10.43
N SER A 318 -9.53 -19.19 -11.14
CA SER A 318 -10.73 -18.96 -11.98
C SER A 318 -10.92 -20.07 -13.01
N ARG A 319 -9.84 -20.48 -13.70
CA ARG A 319 -9.89 -21.61 -14.65
C ARG A 319 -10.21 -22.94 -13.98
N HIS A 320 -9.75 -23.15 -12.75
CA HIS A 320 -10.09 -24.36 -11.99
C HIS A 320 -11.58 -24.40 -11.64
N ILE A 321 -12.16 -23.28 -11.21
CA ILE A 321 -13.61 -23.16 -10.95
C ILE A 321 -14.41 -23.41 -12.23
N GLU A 322 -14.03 -22.77 -13.34
CA GLU A 322 -14.68 -22.99 -14.64
C GLU A 322 -14.69 -24.48 -15.02
N ARG A 323 -13.55 -25.18 -14.90
CA ARG A 323 -13.48 -26.62 -15.19
C ARG A 323 -14.33 -27.46 -14.24
N ALA A 324 -14.33 -27.14 -12.95
CA ALA A 324 -15.11 -27.87 -11.95
C ALA A 324 -16.62 -27.76 -12.19
N LEU A 325 -17.06 -26.62 -12.74
CA LEU A 325 -18.45 -26.35 -13.09
C LEU A 325 -18.79 -26.72 -14.55
N GLY A 326 -17.85 -27.27 -15.32
CA GLY A 326 -18.07 -27.64 -16.72
C GLY A 326 -18.26 -26.44 -17.66
N LEU A 327 -17.78 -25.26 -17.27
CA LEU A 327 -17.98 -24.01 -17.98
C LEU A 327 -16.97 -23.83 -19.12
N SER A 328 -17.44 -23.24 -20.21
CA SER A 328 -16.58 -22.78 -21.30
C SER A 328 -15.99 -21.40 -20.98
N ARG A 329 -14.93 -21.00 -21.71
CA ARG A 329 -14.36 -19.66 -21.55
C ARG A 329 -15.32 -18.63 -22.16
N PRO A 330 -15.87 -17.69 -21.37
CA PRO A 330 -16.90 -16.79 -21.87
C PRO A 330 -16.33 -15.77 -22.86
N GLN A 331 -17.17 -15.33 -23.79
CA GLN A 331 -16.89 -14.26 -24.74
C GLN A 331 -17.99 -13.18 -24.62
N PRO A 332 -17.84 -12.23 -23.69
CA PRO A 332 -18.84 -11.20 -23.48
C PRO A 332 -18.90 -10.23 -24.67
N PRO A 333 -20.04 -9.58 -24.93
CA PRO A 333 -20.16 -8.57 -25.98
C PRO A 333 -19.11 -7.46 -25.84
N LYS A 334 -18.65 -6.91 -26.96
CA LYS A 334 -17.70 -5.78 -26.96
C LYS A 334 -18.27 -4.60 -26.15
N GLY A 335 -17.40 -3.95 -25.37
CA GLY A 335 -17.80 -2.84 -24.49
C GLY A 335 -18.50 -3.28 -23.20
N THR A 336 -18.45 -4.56 -22.86
CA THR A 336 -18.93 -5.09 -21.58
C THR A 336 -17.81 -5.77 -20.78
N PHE A 337 -17.96 -5.75 -19.47
CA PHE A 337 -17.12 -6.42 -18.49
C PHE A 337 -17.95 -7.47 -17.75
N LEU A 338 -17.64 -8.74 -17.99
CA LEU A 338 -18.24 -9.87 -17.31
C LEU A 338 -17.61 -10.03 -15.93
N MET A 339 -18.42 -9.77 -14.90
CA MET A 339 -18.07 -9.99 -13.50
C MET A 339 -18.76 -11.24 -12.99
N ARG A 340 -18.06 -12.01 -12.16
CA ARG A 340 -18.53 -13.28 -11.64
C ARG A 340 -18.11 -13.45 -10.18
N VAL A 341 -19.01 -13.97 -9.35
CA VAL A 341 -18.76 -14.22 -7.94
C VAL A 341 -19.38 -15.54 -7.50
N GLN A 342 -18.60 -16.36 -6.80
CA GLN A 342 -19.15 -17.49 -6.04
C GLN A 342 -19.86 -16.92 -4.81
N ALA A 343 -21.19 -16.97 -4.83
CA ALA A 343 -22.02 -16.49 -3.73
C ALA A 343 -22.19 -17.56 -2.65
N PRO A 344 -22.56 -17.19 -1.41
CA PRO A 344 -22.89 -18.17 -0.38
C PRO A 344 -24.08 -19.04 -0.81
N PRO A 345 -24.13 -20.35 -0.47
CA PRO A 345 -25.20 -21.26 -0.92
C PRO A 345 -26.62 -20.82 -0.56
N GLN A 346 -26.77 -20.05 0.52
CA GLN A 346 -28.05 -19.51 0.98
C GLN A 346 -28.46 -18.18 0.32
N ALA A 347 -27.61 -17.60 -0.54
CA ALA A 347 -27.89 -16.32 -1.18
C ALA A 347 -29.13 -16.43 -2.09
N ARG A 348 -30.10 -15.54 -1.89
CA ARG A 348 -31.31 -15.44 -2.73
C ARG A 348 -31.26 -14.29 -3.72
N GLU A 349 -30.41 -13.31 -3.44
CA GLU A 349 -30.19 -12.12 -4.25
C GLU A 349 -28.73 -11.73 -4.07
N VAL A 350 -28.04 -11.46 -5.18
CA VAL A 350 -26.68 -10.93 -5.19
C VAL A 350 -26.68 -9.64 -5.99
N ILE A 351 -26.09 -8.60 -5.41
CA ILE A 351 -26.00 -7.26 -6.03
C ILE A 351 -24.53 -6.87 -6.14
N LEU A 352 -24.12 -6.47 -7.33
CA LEU A 352 -22.88 -5.75 -7.56
C LEU A 352 -23.12 -4.26 -7.32
N GLU A 353 -22.38 -3.68 -6.38
CA GLU A 353 -22.24 -2.23 -6.20
C GLU A 353 -20.89 -1.81 -6.77
N TYR A 354 -20.83 -0.84 -7.69
CA TYR A 354 -19.57 -0.45 -8.31
C TYR A 354 -19.52 1.03 -8.69
N GLU A 355 -18.30 1.54 -8.88
CA GLU A 355 -18.01 2.86 -9.41
C GLU A 355 -16.77 2.81 -10.30
N PHE A 356 -16.71 3.67 -11.33
CA PHE A 356 -15.52 3.85 -12.14
C PHE A 356 -14.68 5.01 -11.62
N GLY A 357 -13.36 4.81 -11.59
CA GLY A 357 -12.40 5.81 -11.13
C GLY A 357 -11.33 5.18 -10.24
N LEU A 358 -10.21 5.88 -10.08
CA LEU A 358 -9.17 5.50 -9.14
C LEU A 358 -9.73 5.50 -7.71
N PHE A 359 -9.16 4.75 -6.77
CA PHE A 359 -9.64 4.54 -5.39
C PHE A 359 -10.16 5.79 -4.64
N LEU A 360 -9.71 7.01 -4.99
CA LEU A 360 -10.14 8.28 -4.40
C LEU A 360 -11.06 9.15 -5.29
N MET A 361 -11.29 8.77 -6.55
CA MET A 361 -12.10 9.51 -7.52
C MET A 361 -13.45 8.80 -7.72
N ARG A 362 -14.45 9.17 -6.92
CA ARG A 362 -15.76 8.53 -6.94
C ARG A 362 -16.66 9.09 -8.04
N GLY A 363 -17.00 8.26 -9.02
CA GLY A 363 -17.82 8.59 -10.19
C GLY A 363 -19.33 8.31 -10.04
N GLY A 364 -19.85 8.33 -8.81
CA GLY A 364 -21.23 7.95 -8.50
C GLY A 364 -21.43 6.44 -8.47
N THR A 365 -21.93 5.94 -7.34
CA THR A 365 -22.13 4.50 -7.11
C THR A 365 -23.31 3.97 -7.92
N ARG A 366 -23.11 2.83 -8.59
CA ARG A 366 -24.13 2.09 -9.34
C ARG A 366 -24.37 0.74 -8.69
N ARG A 367 -25.58 0.20 -8.84
CA ARG A 367 -25.94 -1.15 -8.38
C ARG A 367 -26.57 -1.94 -9.51
N MET A 368 -26.19 -3.21 -9.64
CA MET A 368 -26.74 -4.14 -10.61
C MET A 368 -27.01 -5.48 -9.94
N ALA A 369 -28.18 -6.07 -10.21
CA ALA A 369 -28.46 -7.45 -9.82
C ALA A 369 -27.56 -8.39 -10.62
N MET A 370 -27.01 -9.38 -9.93
CA MET A 370 -26.29 -10.50 -10.53
C MET A 370 -27.24 -11.69 -10.72
N HIS A 371 -26.86 -12.63 -11.58
CA HIS A 371 -27.71 -13.71 -12.07
C HIS A 371 -27.03 -15.08 -12.00
N ASP A 372 -27.78 -16.09 -11.61
CA ASP A 372 -27.45 -17.54 -11.60
C ASP A 372 -28.63 -18.31 -12.25
N ASP A 373 -29.09 -17.81 -13.40
CA ASP A 373 -30.32 -18.19 -14.11
C ASP A 373 -30.10 -18.52 -15.61
N GLY A 374 -28.85 -18.66 -16.04
CA GLY A 374 -28.42 -18.85 -17.42
C GLY A 374 -28.48 -17.59 -18.29
N ARG A 375 -28.60 -16.39 -17.70
CA ARG A 375 -28.69 -15.11 -18.41
C ARG A 375 -27.62 -14.12 -17.96
N LYS A 376 -27.48 -13.02 -18.72
CA LYS A 376 -26.61 -11.87 -18.42
C LYS A 376 -25.16 -12.21 -18.05
N GLY A 377 -24.61 -13.22 -18.73
CA GLY A 377 -23.24 -13.69 -18.54
C GLY A 377 -23.14 -15.04 -17.83
N ASP A 378 -24.25 -15.52 -17.26
CA ASP A 378 -24.30 -16.82 -16.60
C ASP A 378 -24.45 -17.92 -17.65
N GLN A 379 -23.67 -18.99 -17.48
CA GLN A 379 -23.58 -20.09 -18.42
C GLN A 379 -24.43 -21.29 -17.99
N VAL A 380 -24.57 -21.53 -16.68
CA VAL A 380 -25.27 -22.70 -16.13
C VAL A 380 -26.09 -22.25 -14.93
N ALA A 381 -27.41 -22.27 -15.07
CA ALA A 381 -28.31 -21.87 -14.01
C ALA A 381 -28.20 -22.77 -12.77
N GLY A 382 -28.09 -22.15 -11.59
CA GLY A 382 -28.07 -22.82 -10.30
C GLY A 382 -26.72 -23.46 -9.95
N ASP A 383 -25.63 -23.04 -10.58
CA ASP A 383 -24.28 -23.54 -10.31
C ASP A 383 -23.58 -22.77 -9.16
N GLY A 384 -24.22 -21.72 -8.64
CA GLY A 384 -23.72 -20.87 -7.57
C GLY A 384 -22.71 -19.81 -8.03
N LEU A 385 -22.45 -19.69 -9.33
CA LEU A 385 -21.57 -18.69 -9.94
C LEU A 385 -22.40 -17.54 -10.51
N TRP A 386 -22.68 -16.57 -9.66
CA TRP A 386 -23.47 -15.41 -10.04
C TRP A 386 -22.68 -14.50 -10.97
N SER A 387 -23.34 -13.93 -11.98
CA SER A 387 -22.67 -13.09 -12.97
C SER A 387 -23.47 -11.85 -13.38
N VAL A 388 -22.76 -10.87 -13.95
CA VAL A 388 -23.37 -9.69 -14.57
C VAL A 388 -22.45 -9.11 -15.65
N LEU A 389 -23.05 -8.56 -16.70
CA LEU A 389 -22.37 -7.78 -17.73
C LEU A 389 -22.45 -6.29 -17.41
N VAL A 390 -21.32 -5.69 -17.05
CA VAL A 390 -21.19 -4.26 -16.75
C VAL A 390 -20.78 -3.51 -18.02
N PRO A 391 -21.45 -2.43 -18.45
CA PRO A 391 -20.99 -1.61 -19.57
C PRO A 391 -19.66 -0.91 -19.22
N ALA A 392 -18.57 -1.31 -19.88
CA ALA A 392 -17.23 -0.82 -19.59
C ALA A 392 -16.25 -1.05 -20.74
N SER A 393 -15.36 -0.08 -20.96
CA SER A 393 -14.23 -0.22 -21.90
C SER A 393 -13.00 -0.80 -21.20
N PRO A 394 -12.15 -1.57 -21.91
CA PRO A 394 -10.86 -2.03 -21.39
C PRO A 394 -10.00 -0.89 -20.82
N GLY A 395 -9.22 -1.20 -19.79
CA GLY A 395 -8.33 -0.25 -19.11
C GLY A 395 -9.02 0.66 -18.09
N ARG A 396 -10.36 0.65 -18.00
CA ARG A 396 -11.05 1.43 -16.96
C ARG A 396 -10.85 0.82 -15.58
N TRP A 397 -10.51 1.66 -14.61
CA TRP A 397 -10.50 1.32 -13.19
C TRP A 397 -11.91 1.21 -12.66
N MET A 398 -12.20 0.15 -11.90
CA MET A 398 -13.47 -0.03 -11.23
C MET A 398 -13.25 -0.46 -9.79
N ASN A 399 -13.90 0.23 -8.85
CA ASN A 399 -14.02 -0.20 -7.47
C ASN A 399 -15.40 -0.82 -7.26
N TYR A 400 -15.50 -1.92 -6.49
CA TYR A 400 -16.76 -2.63 -6.33
C TYR A 400 -16.87 -3.40 -5.02
N PHE A 401 -18.12 -3.74 -4.69
CA PHE A 401 -18.53 -4.62 -3.61
C PHE A 401 -19.67 -5.52 -4.07
N PHE A 402 -19.73 -6.72 -3.50
CA PHE A 402 -20.90 -7.57 -3.56
C PHE A 402 -21.81 -7.37 -2.33
N TRP A 403 -23.10 -7.55 -2.52
CA TRP A 403 -24.08 -7.64 -1.45
C TRP A 403 -24.89 -8.91 -1.62
N GLU A 404 -25.23 -9.56 -0.52
CA GLU A 404 -26.15 -10.70 -0.50
C GLU A 404 -27.41 -10.37 0.30
N ARG A 405 -28.57 -10.88 -0.11
CA ARG A 405 -29.74 -10.92 0.78
C ARG A 405 -29.78 -12.24 1.53
N ARG A 406 -29.63 -12.16 2.86
CA ARG A 406 -29.69 -13.28 3.80
C ARG A 406 -30.72 -12.98 4.89
N ASN A 407 -31.66 -13.88 5.12
CA ASN A 407 -32.73 -13.72 6.12
C ASN A 407 -33.49 -12.39 6.00
N GLY A 408 -33.81 -11.97 4.78
CA GLY A 408 -34.52 -10.71 4.50
C GLY A 408 -33.65 -9.44 4.55
N LYS A 409 -32.42 -9.50 5.10
CA LYS A 409 -31.50 -8.37 5.22
C LYS A 409 -30.44 -8.38 4.12
N LEU A 410 -30.23 -7.22 3.50
CA LEU A 410 -29.11 -7.02 2.58
C LEU A 410 -27.83 -6.80 3.39
N THR A 411 -26.83 -7.65 3.14
CA THR A 411 -25.55 -7.68 3.86
C THR A 411 -24.44 -7.43 2.85
N LYS A 412 -23.59 -6.44 3.13
CA LYS A 412 -22.44 -6.13 2.27
C LYS A 412 -21.36 -7.18 2.51
N GLU A 413 -20.66 -7.57 1.46
CA GLU A 413 -19.48 -8.42 1.63
C GLU A 413 -18.47 -7.79 2.59
N PHE A 414 -17.71 -8.65 3.25
CA PHE A 414 -16.79 -8.30 4.33
C PHE A 414 -17.40 -7.68 5.59
N GLN A 415 -18.73 -7.49 5.71
CA GLN A 415 -19.33 -7.06 6.99
C GLN A 415 -19.09 -8.06 8.11
N ASP A 416 -19.14 -9.36 7.77
CA ASP A 416 -18.89 -10.47 8.68
C ASP A 416 -17.43 -10.97 8.60
N ALA A 417 -16.64 -10.47 7.64
CA ALA A 417 -15.22 -10.83 7.55
C ALA A 417 -14.49 -10.27 8.77
N TYR A 418 -13.38 -10.92 9.14
CA TYR A 418 -12.56 -10.48 10.25
C TYR A 418 -11.15 -10.11 9.77
N PRO A 419 -10.78 -8.81 9.81
CA PRO A 419 -11.61 -7.68 10.23
C PRO A 419 -12.73 -7.38 9.22
N PRO A 420 -13.77 -6.62 9.61
CA PRO A 420 -14.68 -6.06 8.64
C PRO A 420 -13.91 -5.10 7.73
N ALA A 421 -13.79 -5.44 6.45
CA ALA A 421 -13.07 -4.64 5.49
C ALA A 421 -14.03 -3.68 4.79
N ASN A 422 -13.88 -2.37 5.02
CA ASN A 422 -14.53 -1.35 4.19
C ASN A 422 -13.76 -1.08 2.89
N SER A 423 -12.67 -1.79 2.65
CA SER A 423 -11.88 -1.69 1.43
C SER A 423 -12.69 -2.25 0.26
N ALA A 424 -12.87 -1.44 -0.79
CA ALA A 424 -13.49 -1.91 -2.02
C ALA A 424 -12.56 -2.88 -2.72
N ARG A 425 -13.12 -3.89 -3.39
CA ARG A 425 -12.36 -4.60 -4.42
C ARG A 425 -12.06 -3.63 -5.54
N HIS A 426 -10.98 -3.88 -6.27
CA HIS A 426 -10.70 -3.15 -7.50
C HIS A 426 -10.41 -4.12 -8.64
N ALA A 427 -10.69 -3.65 -9.85
CA ALA A 427 -10.32 -4.31 -11.09
C ALA A 427 -10.01 -3.27 -12.16
N ILE A 428 -9.07 -3.60 -13.03
CA ILE A 428 -8.91 -2.94 -14.32
C ILE A 428 -9.64 -3.81 -15.33
N VAL A 429 -10.56 -3.22 -16.09
CA VAL A 429 -11.32 -3.96 -17.11
C VAL A 429 -10.34 -4.57 -18.12
N PRO A 430 -10.24 -5.91 -18.23
CA PRO A 430 -9.27 -6.56 -19.09
C PRO A 430 -9.68 -6.41 -20.55
N ALA A 431 -8.71 -6.53 -21.47
CA ALA A 431 -8.97 -6.49 -22.91
C ALA A 431 -9.93 -7.58 -23.39
N SER A 432 -9.96 -8.73 -22.69
CA SER A 432 -10.91 -9.82 -22.94
C SER A 432 -12.35 -9.49 -22.55
N GLY A 433 -12.57 -8.46 -21.73
CA GLY A 433 -13.86 -8.19 -21.09
C GLY A 433 -14.26 -9.22 -20.03
N VAL A 434 -13.41 -10.20 -19.71
CA VAL A 434 -13.72 -11.28 -18.75
C VAL A 434 -12.93 -11.08 -17.46
N GLY A 435 -13.64 -10.80 -16.36
CA GLY A 435 -13.07 -10.74 -15.03
C GLY A 435 -12.71 -12.11 -14.47
N GLU A 436 -11.86 -12.09 -13.45
CA GLU A 436 -11.63 -13.26 -12.60
C GLU A 436 -12.91 -13.61 -11.82
N ILE A 437 -12.96 -14.84 -11.31
CA ILE A 437 -14.06 -15.30 -10.46
C ILE A 437 -13.75 -14.96 -9.01
N ASP A 438 -14.50 -14.01 -8.46
CA ASP A 438 -14.44 -13.66 -7.04
C ASP A 438 -15.12 -14.72 -6.16
N THR A 439 -14.88 -14.65 -4.85
CA THR A 439 -15.73 -15.32 -3.86
C THR A 439 -16.19 -14.28 -2.87
N PHE A 440 -17.49 -14.31 -2.56
CA PHE A 440 -18.12 -13.36 -1.67
C PHE A 440 -17.40 -13.32 -0.31
N GLY A 441 -16.97 -12.13 0.12
CA GLY A 441 -16.32 -11.96 1.42
C GLY A 441 -14.86 -12.45 1.51
N ASP A 442 -14.24 -12.83 0.39
CA ASP A 442 -12.83 -13.22 0.31
C ASP A 442 -12.06 -12.43 -0.77
N PHE A 443 -11.00 -11.73 -0.37
CA PHE A 443 -10.13 -10.98 -1.29
C PHE A 443 -9.17 -11.86 -2.10
N HIS A 444 -9.03 -13.15 -1.77
CA HIS A 444 -8.16 -14.14 -2.41
C HIS A 444 -6.69 -13.72 -2.52
N LEU A 445 -5.82 -14.31 -1.70
CA LEU A 445 -4.39 -13.97 -1.60
C LEU A 445 -4.10 -12.55 -1.09
N PHE A 446 -5.13 -11.77 -0.76
CA PHE A 446 -5.05 -10.43 -0.21
C PHE A 446 -5.84 -10.33 1.11
N SER A 447 -5.40 -9.45 2.00
CA SER A 447 -6.04 -9.15 3.29
C SER A 447 -6.96 -7.94 3.21
N ASP A 448 -6.74 -7.08 2.22
CA ASP A 448 -7.59 -5.96 1.82
C ASP A 448 -7.40 -5.72 0.30
N SER A 449 -7.73 -4.55 -0.21
CA SER A 449 -7.60 -4.25 -1.64
C SER A 449 -6.14 -4.18 -2.13
N ALA A 450 -5.17 -3.93 -1.28
CA ALA A 450 -3.79 -3.63 -1.70
C ALA A 450 -2.74 -4.60 -1.13
N HIS A 451 -2.99 -5.20 0.03
CA HIS A 451 -1.98 -5.92 0.79
C HIS A 451 -2.17 -7.43 0.71
N PRO A 452 -1.12 -8.21 0.36
CA PRO A 452 -1.20 -9.66 0.37
C PRO A 452 -1.67 -10.21 1.73
N SER A 453 -2.43 -11.30 1.72
CA SER A 453 -2.73 -12.07 2.92
C SER A 453 -1.54 -12.93 3.30
N GLU A 454 -1.61 -13.62 4.44
CA GLU A 454 -0.61 -14.61 4.83
C GLU A 454 -0.34 -15.62 3.70
N GLN A 455 -1.39 -16.11 3.02
CA GLN A 455 -1.23 -17.01 1.88
C GLN A 455 -0.54 -16.33 0.69
N GLY A 456 -0.88 -15.08 0.39
CA GLY A 456 -0.22 -14.29 -0.65
C GLY A 456 1.28 -14.12 -0.36
N HIS A 457 1.62 -13.79 0.89
CA HIS A 457 3.01 -13.70 1.33
C HIS A 457 3.78 -15.03 1.24
N ARG A 458 3.15 -16.16 1.57
CA ARG A 458 3.75 -17.50 1.41
C ARG A 458 4.07 -17.81 -0.06
N ILE A 459 3.15 -17.51 -0.98
CA ILE A 459 3.35 -17.71 -2.42
C ILE A 459 4.51 -16.84 -2.93
N ILE A 460 4.51 -15.55 -2.55
CA ILE A 460 5.60 -14.62 -2.90
C ILE A 460 6.94 -15.15 -2.39
N ALA A 461 7.03 -15.50 -1.11
CA ALA A 461 8.29 -15.95 -0.50
C ALA A 461 8.82 -17.23 -1.15
N ARG A 462 7.95 -18.19 -1.49
CA ARG A 462 8.35 -19.42 -2.16
C ARG A 462 8.89 -19.14 -3.57
N ALA A 463 8.16 -18.36 -4.36
CA ALA A 463 8.58 -18.04 -5.70
C ALA A 463 9.87 -17.19 -5.71
N LEU A 464 10.05 -16.29 -4.74
CA LEU A 464 11.32 -15.57 -4.55
C LEU A 464 12.46 -16.48 -4.13
N TYR A 465 12.22 -17.46 -3.26
CA TYR A 465 13.23 -18.46 -2.90
C TYR A 465 13.73 -19.19 -4.16
N ASP A 466 12.81 -19.69 -4.99
CA ASP A 466 13.16 -20.42 -6.22
C ASP A 466 13.92 -19.51 -7.21
N HIS A 467 13.49 -18.25 -7.35
CA HIS A 467 14.20 -17.23 -8.16
C HIS A 467 15.62 -16.98 -7.66
N LEU A 468 15.79 -16.75 -6.36
CA LEU A 468 17.09 -16.44 -5.76
C LEU A 468 18.06 -17.60 -5.82
N MET A 469 17.61 -18.82 -5.57
CA MET A 469 18.45 -20.02 -5.70
C MET A 469 18.93 -20.24 -7.14
N GLY A 470 18.19 -19.74 -8.14
CA GLY A 470 18.60 -19.70 -9.53
C GLY A 470 19.57 -18.57 -9.90
N SER A 471 19.75 -17.57 -9.03
CA SER A 471 20.55 -16.37 -9.33
C SER A 471 22.06 -16.64 -9.25
N GLU A 472 22.83 -15.98 -10.12
CA GLU A 472 24.29 -16.12 -10.16
C GLU A 472 24.97 -15.63 -8.88
N ALA A 473 24.41 -14.61 -8.23
CA ALA A 473 24.93 -14.09 -6.97
C ALA A 473 24.89 -15.16 -5.86
N VAL A 474 23.75 -15.83 -5.70
CA VAL A 474 23.56 -16.88 -4.68
C VAL A 474 24.37 -18.13 -5.03
N LYS A 475 24.35 -18.55 -6.30
CA LYS A 475 25.18 -19.69 -6.77
C LYS A 475 26.66 -19.46 -6.51
N THR A 476 27.18 -18.27 -6.84
CA THR A 476 28.58 -17.91 -6.61
C THR A 476 28.92 -17.91 -5.13
N PHE A 477 28.03 -17.39 -4.28
CA PHE A 477 28.23 -17.43 -2.83
C PHE A 477 28.24 -18.86 -2.27
N LEU A 478 27.32 -19.72 -2.72
CA LEU A 478 27.25 -21.11 -2.26
C LEU A 478 28.43 -21.96 -2.72
N ALA A 479 29.04 -21.62 -3.86
CA ALA A 479 30.26 -22.27 -4.35
C ALA A 479 31.51 -21.93 -3.51
N ARG A 480 31.50 -20.82 -2.77
CA ARG A 480 32.57 -20.47 -1.81
C ARG A 480 32.41 -21.35 -0.57
N ARG A 481 33.32 -22.33 -0.42
CA ARG A 481 33.38 -23.25 0.72
C ARG A 481 33.75 -22.52 2.00
#